data_AF-A0A4R6KHK0-F1
#
_entry.id   AF-A0A4R6KHK0-F1
#
_cell.length_a   1.000
_cell.length_b   1.000
_cell.length_c   1.000
_cell.angle_alpha   90.00
_cell.angle_beta   90.00
_cell.angle_gamma   90.00
#
_symmetry.space_group_name_H-M   'P 1'
#
loop_
_entity.id
_entity.type
_entity.pdbx_description
1 polymer ?
#
loop_
_entity_poly.entity_id
_entity_poly.type
_entity_poly.pdbx_seq_one_letter_code
_entity_poly.pdbx_strand_id
1 'polypeptide(L)'
;MRALQQTSLNGPSDLRLVTDAPVPVPGPGEVLIRVVAAGINFVDISQARGTFAGGPQPPYIAGIEAAGEVTAVGEGVELELGTHLVGVSIRGGAFAEYLVLPAVAALPVPAGWDDEQALGLVVSWPTASAALRLGGLVAGQTVLIHAAAGGTGQAAVKMAKHYGATVIATASRRSTRWCADWAPSTS
;
A
#
# COMPACT_ATOMS: atom_id res chain seq x y z
N MET A 1 18.29 12.37 6.67
CA MET A 1 17.07 11.73 7.19
C MET A 1 17.33 10.24 7.37
N ARG A 2 16.62 9.62 8.30
CA ARG A 2 16.65 8.16 8.48
C ARG A 2 15.79 7.49 7.42
N ALA A 3 16.28 6.38 6.89
CA ALA A 3 15.56 5.59 5.89
C ALA A 3 16.04 4.13 5.89
N LEU A 4 15.19 3.22 5.41
CA LEU A 4 15.56 1.85 5.12
C LEU A 4 15.98 1.72 3.65
N GLN A 5 17.27 1.45 3.44
CA GLN A 5 17.86 1.26 2.13
C GLN A 5 18.00 -0.23 1.82
N GLN A 6 17.47 -0.67 0.69
CA GLN A 6 17.73 -2.00 0.15
C GLN A 6 19.08 -1.97 -0.56
N THR A 7 20.00 -2.86 -0.15
CA THR A 7 21.39 -2.86 -0.64
C THR A 7 21.68 -3.90 -1.73
N SER A 8 20.80 -4.88 -1.92
CA SER A 8 20.95 -5.94 -2.94
C SER A 8 19.58 -6.46 -3.43
N LEU A 9 19.58 -7.41 -4.36
CA LEU A 9 18.37 -8.14 -4.80
C LEU A 9 18.21 -9.52 -4.11
N ASN A 10 18.89 -9.78 -2.99
CA ASN A 10 18.82 -11.06 -2.27
C ASN A 10 17.59 -11.18 -1.34
N GLY A 11 16.71 -10.18 -1.35
CA GLY A 11 15.52 -10.11 -0.52
C GLY A 11 15.64 -9.11 0.64
N PRO A 12 14.58 -9.03 1.47
CA PRO A 12 14.41 -7.96 2.46
C PRO A 12 15.40 -8.04 3.63
N SER A 13 16.13 -9.16 3.80
CA SER A 13 17.19 -9.27 4.81
C SER A 13 18.34 -8.29 4.58
N ASP A 14 18.46 -7.74 3.38
CA ASP A 14 19.51 -6.81 2.99
C ASP A 14 19.09 -5.34 3.12
N LEU A 15 17.93 -5.07 3.75
CA LEU A 15 17.56 -3.73 4.23
C LEU A 15 18.51 -3.26 5.31
N ARG A 16 18.99 -2.02 5.18
CA ARG A 16 19.87 -1.35 6.14
C ARG A 16 19.29 -0.01 6.51
N LEU A 17 19.30 0.30 7.81
CA LEU A 17 19.01 1.65 8.27
C LEU A 17 20.18 2.56 7.90
N VAL A 18 19.91 3.59 7.11
CA VAL A 18 20.82 4.72 6.87
C VAL A 18 20.29 5.93 7.63
N THR A 19 21.18 6.81 8.11
CA THR A 19 20.82 7.95 8.96
C THR A 19 21.06 9.31 8.29
N ASP A 20 21.70 9.31 7.13
CA ASP A 20 22.22 10.46 6.40
C ASP A 20 21.66 10.58 4.97
N ALA A 21 20.54 9.90 4.67
CA ALA A 21 19.88 10.04 3.36
C ALA A 21 19.43 11.50 3.14
N PRO A 22 19.53 12.05 1.91
CA PRO A 22 19.04 13.40 1.62
C PRO A 22 17.52 13.47 1.75
N VAL A 23 17.00 14.58 2.28
CA VAL A 23 15.56 14.87 2.21
C VAL A 23 15.24 15.26 0.77
N PRO A 24 14.28 14.60 0.09
CA PRO A 24 13.92 14.96 -1.27
C PRO A 24 13.20 16.32 -1.31
N VAL A 25 13.30 17.02 -2.44
CA VAL A 25 12.64 18.30 -2.68
C VAL A 25 11.55 18.08 -3.73
N PRO A 26 10.29 18.49 -3.49
CA PRO A 26 9.23 18.29 -4.47
C PRO A 26 9.44 19.19 -5.68
N GLY A 27 9.34 18.62 -6.88
CA GLY A 27 9.28 19.35 -8.14
C GLY A 27 7.87 19.85 -8.47
N PRO A 28 7.66 20.47 -9.65
CA PRO A 28 6.33 20.89 -10.11
C PRO A 28 5.32 19.74 -10.09
N GLY A 29 4.12 19.98 -9.55
CA GLY A 29 3.06 18.96 -9.42
C GLY A 29 3.30 17.92 -8.32
N GLU A 30 4.36 18.05 -7.52
CA GLU A 30 4.70 17.12 -6.45
C GLU A 30 4.50 17.73 -5.06
N VAL A 31 4.34 16.86 -4.07
CA VAL A 31 4.20 17.21 -2.66
C VAL A 31 5.19 16.40 -1.83
N LEU A 32 5.77 17.04 -0.81
CA LEU A 32 6.59 16.38 0.19
C LEU A 32 5.76 16.12 1.44
N ILE A 33 5.72 14.87 1.88
CA ILE A 33 5.12 14.50 3.16
C ILE A 33 6.20 14.09 4.16
N ARG A 34 6.02 14.46 5.42
CA ARG A 34 6.68 13.83 6.57
C ARG A 34 5.93 12.56 6.89
N VAL A 35 6.58 11.42 6.70
CA VAL A 35 5.96 10.11 6.86
C VAL A 35 5.66 9.86 8.34
N VAL A 36 4.40 9.57 8.64
CA VAL A 36 3.93 9.15 9.97
C VAL A 36 3.80 7.63 10.01
N ALA A 37 3.23 7.05 8.96
CA ALA A 37 3.07 5.62 8.81
C ALA A 37 3.46 5.17 7.40
N ALA A 38 4.00 3.96 7.27
CA ALA A 38 4.31 3.32 5.99
C ALA A 38 3.73 1.91 5.95
N GLY A 39 3.11 1.57 4.82
CA GLY A 39 2.49 0.27 4.61
C GLY A 39 3.45 -0.72 3.96
N ILE A 40 3.25 -2.01 4.24
CA ILE A 40 4.08 -3.10 3.69
C ILE A 40 3.24 -3.91 2.72
N ASN A 41 3.76 -4.06 1.51
CA ASN A 41 3.13 -4.76 0.41
C ASN A 41 3.99 -5.92 -0.09
N PHE A 42 3.35 -6.86 -0.79
CA PHE A 42 4.07 -7.93 -1.48
C PHE A 42 5.02 -7.37 -2.56
N VAL A 43 4.66 -6.23 -3.16
CA VAL A 43 5.52 -5.51 -4.12
C VAL A 43 6.87 -5.15 -3.50
N ASP A 44 6.93 -4.76 -2.22
CA ASP A 44 8.21 -4.47 -1.57
C ASP A 44 9.14 -5.69 -1.55
N ILE A 45 8.56 -6.88 -1.31
CA ILE A 45 9.30 -8.15 -1.34
C ILE A 45 9.73 -8.49 -2.77
N SER A 46 8.85 -8.28 -3.75
CA SER A 46 9.16 -8.50 -5.17
C SER A 46 10.28 -7.58 -5.66
N GLN A 47 10.28 -6.30 -5.25
CA GLN A 47 11.35 -5.36 -5.55
C GLN A 47 12.67 -5.79 -4.89
N ALA A 48 12.65 -6.13 -3.60
CA ALA A 48 13.84 -6.57 -2.87
C ALA A 48 14.44 -7.87 -3.42
N ARG A 49 13.69 -8.66 -4.18
CA ARG A 49 14.14 -9.89 -4.87
C ARG A 49 14.40 -9.70 -6.37
N GLY A 50 14.21 -8.50 -6.91
CA GLY A 50 14.38 -8.20 -8.33
C GLY A 50 13.34 -8.86 -9.25
N THR A 51 12.21 -9.34 -8.72
CA THR A 51 11.17 -10.02 -9.50
C THR A 51 10.04 -9.09 -9.94
N PHE A 52 10.01 -7.86 -9.44
CA PHE A 52 9.08 -6.83 -9.91
C PHE A 52 9.59 -6.22 -11.22
N ALA A 53 8.84 -6.40 -12.30
CA ALA A 53 9.18 -5.86 -13.62
C ALA A 53 9.29 -4.33 -13.58
N GLY A 54 10.43 -3.78 -14.00
CA GLY A 54 10.70 -2.34 -13.95
C GLY A 54 10.93 -1.78 -12.53
N GLY A 55 11.20 -2.65 -11.55
CA GLY A 55 11.53 -2.24 -10.18
C GLY A 55 12.86 -1.50 -10.05
N PRO A 56 13.10 -0.84 -8.90
CA PRO A 56 14.33 -0.11 -8.65
C PRO A 56 15.55 -1.04 -8.59
N GLN A 57 16.74 -0.47 -8.80
CA GLN A 57 18.02 -1.17 -8.66
C GLN A 57 18.71 -0.76 -7.35
N PRO A 58 19.27 -1.71 -6.58
CA PRO A 58 20.04 -1.37 -5.39
C PRO A 58 21.29 -0.53 -5.70
N PRO A 59 21.68 0.40 -4.80
CA PRO A 59 20.98 0.76 -3.58
C PRO A 59 19.76 1.69 -3.83
N TYR A 60 18.64 1.44 -3.16
CA TYR A 60 17.46 2.31 -3.21
C TYR A 60 16.75 2.38 -1.85
N ILE A 61 16.00 3.45 -1.58
CA ILE A 61 15.16 3.56 -0.39
C ILE A 61 13.88 2.75 -0.60
N ALA A 62 13.60 1.81 0.30
CA ALA A 62 12.51 0.85 0.16
C ALA A 62 11.14 1.44 0.56
N GLY A 63 10.08 0.66 0.35
CA GLY A 63 8.71 1.01 0.72
C GLY A 63 7.96 1.74 -0.38
N ILE A 64 6.76 1.25 -0.73
CA ILE A 64 5.96 1.85 -1.80
C ILE A 64 4.80 2.73 -1.36
N GLU A 65 4.35 2.67 -0.11
CA GLU A 65 3.19 3.47 0.35
C GLU A 65 3.43 4.08 1.72
N ALA A 66 3.00 5.32 1.88
CA ALA A 66 3.08 6.07 3.12
C ALA A 66 1.88 6.99 3.29
N ALA A 67 1.60 7.30 4.55
CA ALA A 67 0.70 8.34 4.97
C ALA A 67 1.43 9.30 5.91
N GLY A 68 1.07 10.58 5.83
CA GLY A 68 1.65 11.59 6.70
C GLY A 68 1.36 13.00 6.26
N GLU A 69 2.04 13.92 6.91
CA GLU A 69 1.73 15.35 6.89
C GLU A 69 2.47 16.08 5.75
N VAL A 70 1.76 16.90 4.98
CA VAL A 70 2.37 17.76 3.96
C VAL A 70 3.28 18.80 4.60
N THR A 71 4.56 18.82 4.22
CA THR A 71 5.56 19.77 4.72
C THR A 71 6.09 20.73 3.66
N ALA A 72 5.94 20.38 2.37
CA ALA A 72 6.24 21.28 1.26
C ALA A 72 5.43 20.88 0.02
N VAL A 73 5.18 21.86 -0.85
CA VAL A 73 4.50 21.67 -2.13
C VAL A 73 5.35 22.25 -3.25
N GLY A 74 5.32 21.60 -4.41
CA GLY A 74 5.94 22.13 -5.63
C GLY A 74 5.04 23.10 -6.39
N GLU A 75 5.57 23.66 -7.47
CA GLU A 75 4.82 24.56 -8.35
C GLU A 75 3.53 23.91 -8.87
N GLY A 76 2.43 24.65 -8.88
CA GLY A 76 1.14 24.19 -9.40
C GLY A 76 0.35 23.26 -8.46
N VAL A 77 0.81 23.06 -7.23
CA VAL A 77 0.10 22.26 -6.21
C VAL A 77 -0.57 23.18 -5.21
N GLU A 78 -1.91 23.13 -5.16
CA GLU A 78 -2.74 23.84 -4.19
C GLU A 78 -3.15 22.89 -3.06
N LEU A 79 -2.24 22.69 -2.10
CA LEU A 79 -2.49 21.89 -0.88
C LEU A 79 -2.01 22.66 0.35
N GLU A 80 -2.77 22.57 1.44
CA GLU A 80 -2.40 23.19 2.71
C GLU A 80 -1.31 22.36 3.40
N LEU A 81 -0.27 23.04 3.91
CA LEU A 81 0.70 22.42 4.80
C LEU A 81 -0.03 21.90 6.05
N GLY A 82 0.40 20.77 6.59
CA GLY A 82 -0.31 20.10 7.67
C GLY A 82 -1.42 19.15 7.21
N THR A 83 -1.80 19.17 5.93
CA THR A 83 -2.76 18.19 5.40
C THR A 83 -2.17 16.79 5.49
N HIS A 84 -2.95 15.84 5.99
CA HIS A 84 -2.56 14.43 5.97
C HIS A 84 -2.94 13.79 4.64
N LEU A 85 -1.96 13.22 3.95
CA LEU A 85 -2.13 12.52 2.69
C LEU A 85 -1.69 11.06 2.83
N VAL A 86 -2.31 10.19 2.06
CA VAL A 86 -1.86 8.83 1.79
C VAL A 86 -1.56 8.69 0.31
N GLY A 87 -0.49 7.97 -0.03
CA GLY A 87 -0.15 7.77 -1.44
C GLY A 87 0.88 6.67 -1.67
N VAL A 88 1.11 6.40 -2.95
CA VAL A 88 1.95 5.31 -3.43
C VAL A 88 3.05 5.84 -4.34
N SER A 89 4.30 5.50 -4.03
CA SER A 89 5.47 5.64 -4.89
C SER A 89 5.99 4.25 -5.24
N ILE A 90 5.61 3.75 -6.43
CA ILE A 90 6.01 2.39 -6.88
C ILE A 90 7.53 2.23 -6.97
N ARG A 91 8.29 3.32 -7.16
CA ARG A 91 9.76 3.28 -7.25
C ARG A 91 10.47 3.17 -5.89
N GLY A 92 9.73 3.22 -4.78
CA GLY A 92 10.28 3.21 -3.44
C GLY A 92 10.24 4.59 -2.76
N GLY A 93 10.85 4.67 -1.58
CA GLY A 93 11.00 5.90 -0.80
C GLY A 93 10.15 5.98 0.46
N ALA A 94 9.12 5.14 0.61
CA ALA A 94 8.16 5.27 1.69
C ALA A 94 8.68 4.81 3.06
N PHE A 95 9.70 3.97 3.11
CA PHE A 95 10.40 3.60 4.36
C PHE A 95 11.48 4.63 4.69
N ALA A 96 11.09 5.90 4.77
CA ALA A 96 11.93 7.02 5.15
C ALA A 96 11.13 8.05 5.96
N GLU A 97 11.80 9.01 6.58
CA GLU A 97 11.14 10.10 7.31
C GLU A 97 10.37 11.07 6.39
N TYR A 98 10.75 11.15 5.11
CA TYR A 98 10.09 12.01 4.12
C TYR A 98 9.94 11.31 2.78
N LEU A 99 8.83 11.57 2.09
CA LEU A 99 8.52 11.02 0.78
C LEU A 99 7.95 12.13 -0.13
N VAL A 100 8.43 12.17 -1.37
CA VAL A 100 7.79 12.96 -2.43
C VAL A 100 6.77 12.10 -3.15
N LEU A 101 5.58 12.66 -3.37
CA LEU A 101 4.50 12.04 -4.13
C LEU A 101 4.04 12.99 -5.24
N PRO A 102 3.58 12.48 -6.39
CA PRO A 102 2.79 13.29 -7.32
C PRO A 102 1.50 13.71 -6.61
N ALA A 103 1.20 15.02 -6.55
CA ALA A 103 0.03 15.52 -5.83
C ALA A 103 -1.28 14.94 -6.39
N VAL A 104 -1.32 14.70 -7.70
CA VAL A 104 -2.46 14.07 -8.41
C VAL A 104 -2.72 12.61 -8.02
N ALA A 105 -1.74 11.94 -7.41
CA ALA A 105 -1.83 10.55 -6.99
C ALA A 105 -1.90 10.40 -5.46
N ALA A 106 -1.81 11.50 -4.72
CA ALA A 106 -1.98 11.54 -3.28
C ALA A 106 -3.45 11.81 -2.92
N LEU A 107 -3.96 11.10 -1.92
CA LEU A 107 -5.34 11.23 -1.46
C LEU A 107 -5.34 11.81 -0.04
N PRO A 108 -6.24 12.74 0.28
CA PRO A 108 -6.41 13.19 1.65
C PRO A 108 -6.85 12.02 2.53
N VAL A 109 -6.25 11.94 3.72
CA VAL A 109 -6.70 11.01 4.76
C VAL A 109 -8.15 11.38 5.12
N PRO A 110 -9.11 10.43 5.07
CA PRO A 110 -10.50 10.73 5.36
C PRO A 110 -10.70 11.30 6.77
N ALA A 111 -11.68 12.20 6.91
CA ALA A 111 -12.01 12.78 8.21
C ALA A 111 -12.38 11.68 9.23
N GLY A 112 -11.75 11.73 10.40
CA GLY A 112 -11.95 10.76 11.48
C GLY A 112 -11.14 9.46 11.35
N TRP A 113 -10.26 9.37 10.34
CA TRP A 113 -9.33 8.25 10.19
C TRP A 113 -7.93 8.65 10.67
N ASP A 114 -7.19 7.67 11.17
CA ASP A 114 -5.74 7.80 11.34
C ASP A 114 -4.98 7.42 10.05
N ASP A 115 -3.68 7.73 10.02
CA ASP A 115 -2.81 7.48 8.86
C ASP A 115 -2.70 5.98 8.54
N GLU A 116 -2.66 5.12 9.56
CA GLU A 116 -2.61 3.67 9.44
C GLU A 116 -3.87 3.08 8.81
N GLN A 117 -5.06 3.58 9.19
CA GLN A 117 -6.33 3.19 8.60
C GLN A 117 -6.39 3.56 7.11
N ALA A 118 -5.89 4.75 6.75
CA ALA A 118 -5.86 5.20 5.36
C ALA A 118 -4.94 4.30 4.49
N LEU A 119 -3.79 3.87 5.01
CA LEU A 119 -2.90 2.92 4.33
C LEU A 119 -3.57 1.58 4.04
N GLY A 120 -4.50 1.13 4.89
CA GLY A 120 -5.29 -0.07 4.66
C GLY A 120 -6.13 -0.04 3.36
N LEU A 121 -6.31 1.14 2.75
CA LEU A 121 -7.11 1.31 1.53
C LEU A 121 -6.27 1.40 0.26
N VAL A 122 -5.21 2.19 0.26
CA VAL A 122 -4.66 2.83 -0.96
C VAL A 122 -4.13 1.83 -2.00
N VAL A 123 -3.48 0.73 -1.59
CA VAL A 123 -3.05 -0.34 -2.50
C VAL A 123 -4.06 -1.49 -2.53
N SER A 124 -4.48 -1.97 -1.36
CA SER A 124 -5.22 -3.23 -1.25
C SER A 124 -6.58 -3.21 -1.94
N TRP A 125 -7.34 -2.13 -1.80
CA TRP A 125 -8.71 -2.06 -2.32
C TRP A 125 -8.79 -1.81 -3.82
N PRO A 126 -8.06 -0.85 -4.41
CA PRO A 126 -8.01 -0.71 -5.87
C PRO A 126 -7.50 -1.97 -6.55
N THR A 127 -6.50 -2.64 -5.96
CA THR A 127 -5.97 -3.91 -6.49
C THR A 127 -7.04 -5.01 -6.48
N ALA A 128 -7.75 -5.18 -5.36
CA ALA A 128 -8.85 -6.14 -5.25
C ALA A 128 -9.97 -5.83 -6.26
N SER A 129 -10.36 -4.56 -6.36
CA SER A 129 -11.38 -4.10 -7.32
C SER A 129 -10.99 -4.42 -8.77
N ALA A 130 -9.75 -4.13 -9.14
CA ALA A 130 -9.23 -4.41 -10.48
C ALA A 130 -9.24 -5.92 -10.76
N ALA A 131 -8.76 -6.74 -9.82
CA ALA A 131 -8.72 -8.19 -9.96
C ALA A 131 -10.13 -8.80 -10.13
N LEU A 132 -11.10 -8.38 -9.32
CA LEU A 132 -12.48 -8.85 -9.42
C LEU A 132 -13.15 -8.43 -10.73
N ARG A 133 -12.90 -7.18 -11.18
CA ARG A 133 -13.43 -6.67 -12.45
C ARG A 133 -12.82 -7.38 -13.66
N LEU A 134 -11.50 -7.58 -13.66
CA LEU A 134 -10.80 -8.34 -14.71
C LEU A 134 -11.23 -9.81 -14.72
N GLY A 135 -11.54 -10.38 -13.55
CA GLY A 135 -12.13 -11.70 -13.41
C GLY A 135 -13.60 -11.79 -13.83
N GLY A 136 -14.24 -10.67 -14.18
CA GLY A 136 -15.62 -10.65 -14.64
C GLY A 136 -16.64 -11.04 -13.57
N LEU A 137 -16.38 -10.73 -12.30
CA LEU A 137 -17.28 -11.09 -11.20
C LEU A 137 -18.68 -10.51 -11.42
N VAL A 138 -19.70 -11.36 -11.37
CA VAL A 138 -21.12 -10.97 -11.35
C VAL A 138 -21.84 -11.62 -10.17
N ALA A 139 -22.96 -11.01 -9.76
CA ALA A 139 -23.79 -11.51 -8.66
C ALA A 139 -24.23 -12.96 -8.90
N GLY A 140 -24.28 -13.76 -7.83
CA GLY A 140 -24.64 -15.18 -7.86
C GLY A 140 -23.50 -16.13 -8.22
N GLN A 141 -22.34 -15.65 -8.65
CA GLN A 141 -21.16 -16.49 -8.87
C GLN A 141 -20.49 -16.93 -7.57
N THR A 142 -19.71 -18.01 -7.66
CA THR A 142 -18.78 -18.42 -6.59
C THR A 142 -17.35 -18.05 -6.97
N VAL A 143 -16.63 -17.41 -6.07
CA VAL A 143 -15.23 -17.00 -6.26
C VAL A 143 -14.33 -17.60 -5.19
N LEU A 144 -13.18 -18.13 -5.61
CA LEU A 144 -12.11 -18.58 -4.73
C LEU A 144 -11.12 -17.44 -4.51
N ILE A 145 -10.94 -17.01 -3.27
CA ILE A 145 -10.00 -15.96 -2.88
C ILE A 145 -8.87 -16.56 -2.05
N HIS A 146 -7.67 -16.53 -2.62
CA HIS A 146 -6.46 -16.97 -1.95
C HIS A 146 -5.91 -15.92 -0.99
N ALA A 147 -5.20 -16.38 0.04
CA ALA A 147 -4.58 -15.52 1.06
C ALA A 147 -5.55 -14.47 1.64
N ALA A 148 -6.81 -14.88 1.86
CA ALA A 148 -7.92 -14.02 2.22
C ALA A 148 -7.70 -13.20 3.50
N ALA A 149 -6.84 -13.66 4.40
CA ALA A 149 -6.49 -12.93 5.62
C ALA A 149 -5.45 -11.79 5.42
N GLY A 150 -4.83 -11.67 4.25
CA GLY A 150 -3.93 -10.55 3.92
C GLY A 150 -4.68 -9.33 3.34
N GLY A 151 -4.08 -8.14 3.34
CA GLY A 151 -4.75 -6.87 3.01
C GLY A 151 -5.62 -6.91 1.73
N THR A 152 -5.03 -7.25 0.59
CA THR A 152 -5.76 -7.40 -0.69
C THR A 152 -6.83 -8.49 -0.63
N GLY A 153 -6.53 -9.61 0.03
CA GLY A 153 -7.46 -10.72 0.19
C GLY A 153 -8.70 -10.31 0.99
N GLN A 154 -8.51 -9.57 2.09
CA GLN A 154 -9.60 -9.08 2.93
C GLN A 154 -10.49 -8.11 2.14
N ALA A 155 -9.88 -7.19 1.37
CA ALA A 155 -10.61 -6.28 0.49
C ALA A 155 -11.41 -7.06 -0.56
N ALA A 156 -10.80 -8.05 -1.22
CA ALA A 156 -11.48 -8.88 -2.21
C ALA A 156 -12.66 -9.67 -1.64
N VAL A 157 -12.53 -10.24 -0.43
CA VAL A 157 -13.64 -10.95 0.25
C VAL A 157 -14.80 -10.01 0.51
N LYS A 158 -14.52 -8.83 1.07
CA LYS A 158 -15.56 -7.81 1.37
C LYS A 158 -16.27 -7.35 0.11
N MET A 159 -15.52 -7.02 -0.94
CA MET A 159 -16.08 -6.56 -2.22
C MET A 159 -16.88 -7.65 -2.93
N ALA A 160 -16.36 -8.88 -3.01
CA ALA A 160 -17.06 -9.97 -3.68
C ALA A 160 -18.41 -10.29 -3.01
N LYS A 161 -18.44 -10.32 -1.67
CA LYS A 161 -19.70 -10.47 -0.92
C LYS A 161 -20.65 -9.31 -1.15
N HIS A 162 -20.15 -8.08 -1.15
CA HIS A 162 -20.96 -6.89 -1.43
C HIS A 162 -21.62 -6.95 -2.82
N TYR A 163 -20.92 -7.49 -3.82
CA TYR A 163 -21.46 -7.72 -5.16
C TYR A 163 -22.34 -8.98 -5.30
N GLY A 164 -22.68 -9.65 -4.19
CA GLY A 164 -23.59 -10.80 -4.18
C GLY A 164 -22.95 -12.10 -4.65
N ALA A 165 -21.63 -12.24 -4.60
CA ALA A 165 -20.96 -13.50 -4.88
C ALA A 165 -20.82 -14.36 -3.61
N THR A 166 -20.81 -15.68 -3.80
CA THR A 166 -20.40 -16.65 -2.78
C THR A 166 -18.88 -16.70 -2.74
N VAL A 167 -18.28 -16.53 -1.55
CA VAL A 167 -16.82 -16.51 -1.40
C VAL A 167 -16.33 -17.80 -0.74
N ILE A 168 -15.38 -18.48 -1.40
CA ILE A 168 -14.55 -19.51 -0.79
C ILE A 168 -13.19 -18.86 -0.49
N ALA A 169 -12.77 -18.84 0.77
CA ALA A 169 -11.55 -18.17 1.20
C ALA A 169 -10.49 -19.17 1.65
N THR A 170 -9.25 -19.01 1.20
CA THR A 170 -8.10 -19.76 1.75
C THR A 170 -7.17 -18.85 2.53
N ALA A 171 -6.61 -19.35 3.64
CA ALA A 171 -5.62 -18.66 4.45
C ALA A 171 -4.60 -19.65 5.03
N SER A 172 -3.47 -19.14 5.50
CA SER A 172 -2.51 -19.96 6.25
C SER A 172 -3.14 -20.49 7.54
N ARG A 173 -2.65 -21.61 8.07
CA ARG A 173 -3.15 -22.20 9.33
C ARG A 173 -3.16 -21.21 10.51
N ARG A 174 -2.23 -20.25 10.55
CA ARG A 174 -2.15 -19.23 11.60
C ARG A 174 -3.22 -18.14 11.48
N SER A 175 -3.87 -18.04 10.33
CA SER A 175 -4.79 -16.96 10.00
C SER A 175 -6.18 -17.47 9.59
N THR A 176 -6.45 -18.77 9.71
CA THR A 176 -7.74 -19.38 9.40
C THR A 176 -8.88 -18.84 10.27
N ARG A 177 -8.58 -18.43 11.50
CA ARG A 177 -9.57 -17.78 12.40
C ARG A 177 -10.20 -16.55 11.76
N TRP A 178 -9.42 -15.75 11.03
CA TRP A 178 -9.96 -14.61 10.32
C TRP A 178 -11.01 -15.05 9.29
N CYS A 179 -10.74 -16.08 8.48
CA CYS A 179 -11.73 -16.60 7.53
C CYS A 179 -13.00 -17.11 8.22
N ALA A 180 -12.89 -17.69 9.42
CA ALA A 180 -14.03 -18.19 10.19
C ALA A 180 -14.98 -17.07 10.63
N ASP A 181 -14.46 -15.89 11.00
CA ASP A 181 -15.26 -14.72 11.37
C ASP A 181 -16.11 -14.20 10.19
N TRP A 182 -15.76 -14.59 8.96
CA TRP A 182 -16.50 -14.28 7.73
C TRP A 182 -17.26 -15.47 7.16
N ALA A 183 -17.29 -16.62 7.83
CA ALA A 183 -18.19 -17.69 7.43
C ALA A 183 -19.65 -17.25 7.66
N PRO A 184 -20.61 -17.66 6.82
CA PRO A 184 -22.02 -17.46 7.14
C PRO A 184 -22.33 -18.09 8.50
N SER A 185 -23.08 -17.40 9.35
CA SER A 185 -23.55 -17.97 10.62
C SER A 185 -24.35 -19.22 10.31
N THR A 186 -23.93 -20.37 10.82
CA THR A 186 -24.76 -21.57 10.81
C THR A 186 -25.94 -21.32 11.73
N SER A 187 -27.09 -20.98 11.17
CA SER A 187 -28.40 -21.01 11.84
C SER A 187 -28.83 -22.44 12.13
#